data_AF-A0A941ID50-F1
#
_entry.id   AF-A0A941ID50-F1
#
_cell.length_a   1.000
_cell.length_b   1.000
_cell.length_c   1.000
_cell.angle_alpha   90.00
_cell.angle_beta   90.00
_cell.angle_gamma   90.00
#
_symmetry.space_group_name_H-M   'P 1'
#
loop_
_entity.id
_entity.type
_entity.pdbx_description
1 polymer ?
#
loop_
_entity_poly.entity_id
_entity_poly.type
_entity_poly.pdbx_seq_one_letter_code
_entity_poly.pdbx_strand_id
1 'polypeptide(L)'
;MTVDRKDFPSPDLAGVEYWVSMCGFVENLGFKVIPRVLTEPTFLPGLELGPNCIYVDFQRLRYPGDLLHEAGHLAVTTSEQRAAIGSDALVLPWPTDGEEIAAVLWSFAAARYLNIPLDVVFHADGYKQDSTWLIAQFERGEYIGLPFLQWAGLCFDPVQAEKQQALAFPVMQRWVRT
;
A
#
# COMPACT_ATOMS: atom_id res chain seq x y z
N MET A 1 -16.69 -7.19 -7.15
CA MET A 1 -17.69 -6.18 -6.75
C MET A 1 -17.68 -5.07 -7.81
N THR A 2 -18.78 -4.75 -8.48
CA THR A 2 -18.78 -3.73 -9.54
C THR A 2 -18.88 -2.33 -8.93
N VAL A 3 -17.75 -1.63 -8.86
CA VAL A 3 -17.70 -0.20 -8.54
C VAL A 3 -18.13 0.57 -9.78
N ASP A 4 -19.14 1.44 -9.68
CA ASP A 4 -19.59 2.26 -10.80
C ASP A 4 -18.63 3.44 -10.96
N ARG A 5 -18.39 3.89 -12.20
CA ARG A 5 -17.57 5.08 -12.50
C ARG A 5 -18.04 6.32 -11.75
N LYS A 6 -19.32 6.38 -11.43
CA LYS A 6 -19.96 7.50 -10.71
C LYS A 6 -19.54 7.59 -9.25
N ASP A 7 -18.99 6.53 -8.69
CA ASP A 7 -18.55 6.47 -7.29
C ASP A 7 -17.12 7.04 -7.12
N PHE A 8 -16.43 7.45 -8.21
CA PHE A 8 -15.07 7.97 -8.17
C PHE A 8 -14.98 9.51 -8.15
N PRO A 9 -14.08 10.11 -7.35
CA PRO A 9 -13.93 11.57 -7.23
C PRO A 9 -13.35 12.24 -8.48
N SER A 10 -12.56 11.50 -9.27
CA SER A 10 -12.08 11.91 -10.60
C SER A 10 -12.54 10.85 -11.61
N PRO A 11 -13.67 11.07 -12.32
CA PRO A 11 -14.29 10.06 -13.17
C PRO A 11 -13.57 9.88 -14.51
N ASP A 12 -12.30 10.28 -14.62
CA ASP A 12 -11.52 9.97 -15.82
C ASP A 12 -11.27 8.46 -15.92
N LEU A 13 -11.13 7.99 -17.15
CA LEU A 13 -11.04 6.56 -17.45
C LEU A 13 -9.82 5.91 -16.78
N ALA A 14 -8.72 6.66 -16.69
CA ALA A 14 -7.47 6.19 -16.11
C ALA A 14 -7.59 5.95 -14.61
N GLY A 15 -8.20 6.87 -13.86
CA GLY A 15 -8.43 6.73 -12.42
C GLY A 15 -9.28 5.50 -12.08
N VAL A 16 -10.31 5.23 -12.90
CA VAL A 16 -11.14 4.03 -12.75
C VAL A 16 -10.36 2.75 -13.07
N GLU A 17 -9.57 2.75 -14.14
CA GLU A 17 -8.73 1.60 -14.52
C GLU A 17 -7.66 1.28 -13.46
N TYR A 18 -7.00 2.31 -12.92
CA TYR A 18 -6.04 2.15 -11.83
C TYR A 18 -6.71 1.59 -10.58
N TRP A 19 -7.89 2.12 -10.20
CA TRP A 19 -8.63 1.59 -9.06
C TRP A 19 -8.95 0.10 -9.21
N VAL A 20 -9.51 -0.30 -10.35
CA VAL A 20 -9.86 -1.71 -10.60
C VAL A 20 -8.61 -2.60 -10.53
N SER A 21 -7.49 -2.14 -11.10
CA SER A 21 -6.20 -2.85 -11.03
C SER A 21 -5.70 -3.00 -9.59
N MET A 22 -5.69 -1.91 -8.80
CA MET A 22 -5.26 -1.92 -7.41
C MET A 22 -6.15 -2.80 -6.53
N CYS A 23 -7.47 -2.70 -6.65
CA CYS A 23 -8.39 -3.56 -5.92
C CYS A 23 -8.17 -5.03 -6.24
N GLY A 24 -8.10 -5.38 -7.53
CA GLY A 24 -7.87 -6.77 -7.94
C GLY A 24 -6.55 -7.31 -7.39
N PHE A 25 -5.50 -6.50 -7.39
CA PHE A 25 -4.22 -6.85 -6.78
C PHE A 25 -4.35 -7.08 -5.27
N VAL A 26 -4.92 -6.12 -4.53
CA VAL A 26 -5.11 -6.19 -3.07
C VAL A 26 -5.95 -7.41 -2.67
N GLU A 27 -7.03 -7.68 -3.40
CA GLU A 27 -7.88 -8.85 -3.18
C GLU A 27 -7.15 -10.17 -3.44
N ASN A 28 -6.29 -10.24 -4.47
CA ASN A 28 -5.46 -11.40 -4.76
C ASN A 28 -4.40 -11.67 -3.67
N LEU A 29 -4.01 -10.65 -2.89
CA LEU A 29 -3.16 -10.82 -1.71
C LEU A 29 -3.90 -11.39 -0.50
N GLY A 30 -5.23 -11.50 -0.57
CA GLY A 30 -6.09 -11.97 0.51
C GLY A 30 -6.65 -10.85 1.40
N PHE A 31 -6.46 -9.59 1.02
CA PHE A 31 -7.03 -8.45 1.73
C PHE A 31 -8.36 -8.03 1.11
N LYS A 32 -9.42 -7.93 1.90
CA LYS A 32 -10.72 -7.50 1.36
C LYS A 32 -10.75 -5.99 1.20
N VAL A 33 -11.31 -5.50 0.10
CA VAL A 33 -11.67 -4.09 -0.09
C VAL A 33 -13.18 -3.97 0.09
N ILE A 34 -13.63 -3.33 1.16
CA ILE A 34 -15.04 -3.37 1.60
C ILE A 34 -15.59 -1.95 1.64
N PRO A 35 -16.66 -1.61 0.89
CA PRO A 35 -17.27 -0.30 1.03
C PRO A 35 -17.90 -0.15 2.41
N ARG A 36 -17.72 1.03 3.00
CA ARG A 36 -18.25 1.39 4.31
C ARG A 36 -18.48 2.89 4.35
N VAL A 37 -19.62 3.32 4.88
CA VAL A 37 -19.81 4.72 5.26
C VAL A 37 -19.00 4.97 6.52
N LEU A 38 -18.01 5.86 6.45
CA LEU A 38 -17.16 6.21 7.58
C LEU A 38 -17.75 7.45 8.25
N THR A 39 -18.01 7.40 9.56
CA THR A 39 -18.64 8.52 10.27
C THR A 39 -17.60 9.55 10.69
N GLU A 40 -16.46 9.11 11.19
CA GLU A 40 -15.37 9.95 11.67
C GLU A 40 -14.36 10.33 10.56
N PRO A 41 -13.61 11.43 10.73
CA PRO A 41 -12.43 11.70 9.90
C PRO A 41 -11.38 10.60 10.06
N THR A 42 -10.80 10.17 8.95
CA THR A 42 -9.70 9.20 8.91
C THR A 42 -8.38 9.90 8.59
N PHE A 43 -7.25 9.23 8.88
CA PHE A 43 -5.92 9.76 8.56
C PHE A 43 -5.76 9.97 7.06
N LEU A 44 -6.03 8.93 6.26
CA LEU A 44 -6.21 9.05 4.81
C LEU A 44 -7.70 9.16 4.48
N PRO A 45 -8.15 10.23 3.79
CA PRO A 45 -9.57 10.49 3.57
C PRO A 45 -10.29 9.31 2.88
N GLY A 46 -11.29 8.76 3.57
CA GLY A 46 -12.15 7.71 3.03
C GLY A 46 -11.60 6.28 3.16
N LEU A 47 -10.51 6.07 3.89
CA LEU A 47 -9.91 4.75 4.12
C LEU A 47 -9.77 4.46 5.62
N GLU A 48 -10.05 3.21 6.00
CA GLU A 48 -9.86 2.70 7.36
C GLU A 48 -9.36 1.25 7.30
N LEU A 49 -8.33 0.92 8.08
CA LEU A 49 -7.82 -0.45 8.16
C LEU A 49 -8.61 -1.29 9.15
N GLY A 50 -8.85 -2.54 8.77
CA GLY A 50 -9.47 -3.56 9.61
C GLY A 50 -8.74 -4.89 9.54
N PRO A 51 -9.29 -5.94 10.17
CA PRO A 51 -8.65 -7.24 10.23
C PRO A 51 -8.61 -7.87 8.84
N ASN A 52 -7.41 -7.91 8.24
CA ASN A 52 -7.19 -8.37 6.85
C ASN A 52 -8.09 -7.68 5.81
N CYS A 53 -8.45 -6.40 6.03
CA CYS A 53 -9.28 -5.67 5.09
C CYS A 53 -9.03 -4.16 5.15
N ILE A 54 -9.48 -3.48 4.10
CA ILE A 54 -9.49 -2.03 3.94
C ILE A 54 -10.94 -1.63 3.72
N TYR A 55 -11.46 -0.78 4.59
CA TYR A 55 -12.77 -0.17 4.43
C TYR A 55 -12.65 1.10 3.59
N VAL A 56 -13.57 1.27 2.64
CA VAL A 56 -13.54 2.38 1.68
C VAL A 56 -14.86 3.14 1.72
N ASP A 57 -14.81 4.41 2.06
CA ASP A 57 -15.91 5.34 1.86
C ASP A 57 -15.71 6.08 0.53
N PHE A 58 -16.39 5.63 -0.51
CA PHE A 58 -16.29 6.22 -1.84
C PHE A 58 -16.75 7.68 -1.91
N GLN A 59 -17.57 8.16 -0.95
CA GLN A 59 -17.96 9.57 -0.90
C GLN A 59 -16.87 10.46 -0.30
N ARG A 60 -15.93 9.87 0.44
CA ARG A 60 -14.84 10.58 1.14
C ARG A 60 -13.46 10.27 0.57
N LEU A 61 -13.33 9.19 -0.22
CA LEU A 61 -12.10 8.80 -0.88
C LEU A 61 -11.62 9.97 -1.73
N ARG A 62 -10.37 10.40 -1.57
CA ARG A 62 -9.83 11.55 -2.30
C ARG A 62 -8.73 11.16 -3.27
N TYR A 63 -7.83 10.27 -2.86
CA TYR A 63 -6.71 9.79 -3.67
C TYR A 63 -6.78 8.27 -3.80
N PRO A 64 -7.09 7.72 -4.98
CA PRO A 64 -7.26 6.28 -5.14
C PRO A 64 -5.98 5.47 -4.86
N GLY A 65 -4.80 6.06 -5.08
CA GLY A 65 -3.51 5.39 -4.86
C GLY A 65 -3.20 5.11 -3.38
N ASP A 66 -3.86 5.81 -2.46
CA ASP A 66 -3.76 5.57 -1.02
C ASP A 66 -4.16 4.13 -0.64
N LEU A 67 -4.97 3.46 -1.48
CA LEU A 67 -5.30 2.05 -1.33
C LEU A 67 -4.04 1.17 -1.26
N LEU A 68 -3.02 1.43 -2.08
CA LEU A 68 -1.77 0.65 -2.06
C LEU A 68 -0.91 0.95 -0.84
N HIS A 69 -0.98 2.16 -0.29
CA HIS A 69 -0.30 2.50 0.95
C HIS A 69 -0.94 1.76 2.13
N GLU A 70 -2.26 1.81 2.25
CA GLU A 70 -3.02 1.08 3.27
C GLU A 70 -2.83 -0.44 3.16
N ALA A 71 -2.81 -0.98 1.93
CA ALA A 71 -2.47 -2.38 1.69
C ALA A 71 -1.03 -2.72 2.08
N GLY A 72 -0.10 -1.75 1.95
CA GLY A 72 1.26 -1.86 2.45
C GLY A 72 1.32 -2.10 3.95
N HIS A 73 0.50 -1.40 4.75
CA HIS A 73 0.42 -1.65 6.19
C HIS A 73 -0.01 -3.09 6.51
N LEU A 74 -1.05 -3.59 5.84
CA LEU A 74 -1.46 -4.98 5.98
C LEU A 74 -0.32 -5.94 5.57
N ALA A 75 0.32 -5.68 4.45
CA ALA A 75 1.37 -6.51 3.90
C ALA A 75 2.60 -6.66 4.80
N VAL A 76 3.04 -5.58 5.46
CA VAL A 76 4.27 -5.59 6.29
C VAL A 76 4.05 -6.00 7.74
N THR A 77 2.79 -6.02 8.19
CA THR A 77 2.37 -6.49 9.52
C THR A 77 2.37 -8.02 9.57
N THR A 78 2.73 -8.64 10.72
CA THR A 78 2.65 -10.11 10.86
C THR A 78 1.22 -10.62 10.74
N SER A 79 1.03 -11.90 10.42
CA SER A 79 -0.32 -12.45 10.32
C SER A 79 -1.13 -12.32 11.61
N GLU A 80 -0.51 -12.46 12.78
CA GLU A 80 -1.20 -12.35 14.07
C GLU A 80 -1.68 -10.92 14.33
N GLN A 81 -0.80 -9.93 14.17
CA GLN A 81 -1.18 -8.52 14.38
C GLN A 81 -2.17 -8.04 13.31
N ARG A 82 -2.00 -8.47 12.05
CA ARG A 82 -2.89 -8.09 10.96
C ARG A 82 -4.33 -8.54 11.18
N ALA A 83 -4.53 -9.70 11.82
CA ALA A 83 -5.85 -10.20 12.19
C ALA A 83 -6.50 -9.40 13.34
N ALA A 84 -5.72 -8.60 14.07
CA ALA A 84 -6.17 -7.78 15.19
C ALA A 84 -6.34 -6.29 14.85
N ILE A 85 -5.99 -5.85 13.65
CA ILE A 85 -6.10 -4.44 13.23
C ILE A 85 -7.55 -3.95 13.38
N GLY A 86 -7.70 -2.76 13.98
CA GLY A 86 -9.01 -2.16 14.27
C GLY A 86 -9.74 -2.77 15.46
N SER A 87 -9.05 -3.56 16.30
CA SER A 87 -9.60 -4.14 17.52
C SER A 87 -8.73 -3.84 18.74
N ASP A 88 -9.30 -3.98 19.94
CA ASP A 88 -8.58 -3.83 21.21
C ASP A 88 -7.47 -4.87 21.43
N ALA A 89 -7.43 -5.92 20.60
CA ALA A 89 -6.39 -6.95 20.63
C ALA A 89 -5.11 -6.53 19.88
N LEU A 90 -5.12 -5.39 19.16
CA LEU A 90 -3.95 -4.89 18.46
C LEU A 90 -2.88 -4.44 19.46
N VAL A 91 -1.67 -5.00 19.32
CA VAL A 91 -0.52 -4.60 20.14
C VAL A 91 0.05 -3.29 19.60
N LEU A 92 0.09 -2.26 20.44
CA LEU A 92 0.60 -0.92 20.13
C LEU A 92 2.05 -0.72 20.61
N PRO A 93 2.84 0.18 19.99
CA PRO A 93 2.46 1.05 18.86
C PRO A 93 2.37 0.28 17.54
N TRP A 94 1.38 0.64 16.72
CA TRP A 94 1.21 0.12 15.37
C TRP A 94 0.59 1.20 14.46
N PRO A 95 1.06 1.34 13.20
CA PRO A 95 2.32 0.79 12.71
C PRO A 95 3.51 1.39 13.48
N THR A 96 4.61 0.66 13.58
CA THR A 96 5.89 1.24 14.02
C THR A 96 6.45 2.16 12.93
N ASP A 97 7.36 3.08 13.27
CA ASP A 97 8.02 3.95 12.27
C ASP A 97 8.70 3.13 11.15
N GLY A 98 9.25 1.96 11.49
CA GLY A 98 9.84 1.05 10.51
C GLY A 98 8.81 0.41 9.59
N GLU A 99 7.63 0.05 10.10
CA GLU A 99 6.52 -0.49 9.30
C GLU A 99 5.87 0.56 8.42
N GLU A 100 5.78 1.81 8.88
CA GLU A 100 5.37 2.96 8.07
C GLU A 100 6.29 3.09 6.85
N ILE A 101 7.59 3.24 7.08
CA ILE A 101 8.60 3.36 6.01
C ILE A 101 8.55 2.15 5.06
N ALA A 102 8.36 0.95 5.60
CA ALA A 102 8.25 -0.27 4.82
C ALA A 102 6.97 -0.29 3.97
N ALA A 103 5.83 0.16 4.50
CA ALA A 103 4.57 0.28 3.76
C ALA A 103 4.68 1.28 2.61
N VAL A 104 5.37 2.41 2.81
CA VAL A 104 5.69 3.38 1.74
C VAL A 104 6.52 2.73 0.64
N LEU A 105 7.59 2.00 0.99
CA LEU A 105 8.42 1.35 -0.03
C LEU A 105 7.70 0.18 -0.72
N TRP A 106 6.84 -0.52 0.02
CA TRP A 106 6.00 -1.59 -0.52
C TRP A 106 5.01 -1.03 -1.56
N SER A 107 4.37 0.11 -1.29
CA SER A 107 3.43 0.73 -2.24
C SER A 107 4.13 1.20 -3.52
N PHE A 108 5.40 1.64 -3.43
CA PHE A 108 6.23 1.89 -4.60
C PHE A 108 6.42 0.62 -5.45
N ALA A 109 6.79 -0.51 -4.83
CA ALA A 109 6.96 -1.77 -5.55
C ALA A 109 5.65 -2.23 -6.21
N ALA A 110 4.51 -2.08 -5.50
CA ALA A 110 3.19 -2.40 -6.02
C ALA A 110 2.81 -1.53 -7.23
N ALA A 111 3.04 -0.22 -7.15
CA ALA A 111 2.81 0.70 -8.28
C ALA A 111 3.63 0.29 -9.52
N ARG A 112 4.92 -0.03 -9.32
CA ARG A 112 5.80 -0.52 -10.40
C ARG A 112 5.33 -1.84 -10.98
N TYR A 113 4.88 -2.77 -10.14
CA TYR A 113 4.36 -4.08 -10.58
C TYR A 113 3.07 -3.94 -11.40
N LEU A 114 2.16 -3.06 -11.00
CA LEU A 114 0.89 -2.80 -11.68
C LEU A 114 1.02 -1.82 -12.87
N ASN A 115 2.21 -1.29 -13.11
CA ASN A 115 2.48 -0.26 -14.12
C ASN A 115 1.58 0.99 -13.93
N ILE A 116 1.39 1.41 -12.68
CA ILE A 116 0.65 2.62 -12.30
C ILE A 116 1.65 3.78 -12.16
N PRO A 117 1.32 4.98 -12.68
CA PRO A 117 2.14 6.17 -12.48
C PRO A 117 2.38 6.43 -10.98
N LEU A 118 3.62 6.75 -10.61
CA LEU A 118 3.99 6.88 -9.20
C LEU A 118 3.25 8.02 -8.52
N ASP A 119 2.93 9.10 -9.23
CA ASP A 119 2.17 10.26 -8.74
C ASP A 119 0.70 9.94 -8.39
N VAL A 120 0.17 8.77 -8.80
CA VAL A 120 -1.14 8.28 -8.34
C VAL A 120 -1.07 7.84 -6.88
N VAL A 121 0.02 7.18 -6.48
CA VAL A 121 0.26 6.69 -5.10
C VAL A 121 0.95 7.77 -4.26
N PHE A 122 1.99 8.37 -4.81
CA PHE A 122 2.76 9.48 -4.24
C PHE A 122 2.19 10.81 -4.75
N HIS A 123 0.92 11.05 -4.46
CA HIS A 123 0.22 12.27 -4.88
C HIS A 123 0.76 13.51 -4.17
N ALA A 124 0.61 14.69 -4.78
CA ALA A 124 1.23 15.94 -4.30
C ALA A 124 0.81 16.38 -2.88
N ASP A 125 -0.39 15.97 -2.44
CA ASP A 125 -0.91 16.27 -1.10
C ASP A 125 -0.54 15.22 -0.05
N GLY A 126 0.12 14.13 -0.45
CA GLY A 126 0.52 13.02 0.42
C GLY A 126 1.87 13.26 1.09
N TYR A 127 2.27 12.34 1.98
CA TYR A 127 3.63 12.26 2.54
C TYR A 127 4.21 13.57 3.06
N LYS A 128 3.39 14.39 3.74
CA LYS A 128 3.80 15.72 4.24
C LYS A 128 4.41 16.62 3.16
N GLN A 129 3.91 16.51 1.92
CA GLN A 129 4.36 17.24 0.72
C GLN A 129 5.73 16.81 0.18
N ASP A 130 6.30 15.70 0.67
CA ASP A 130 7.59 15.17 0.21
C ASP A 130 7.46 14.15 -0.93
N SER A 131 6.28 13.99 -1.54
CA SER A 131 6.03 12.99 -2.60
C SER A 131 7.00 13.09 -3.78
N THR A 132 7.31 14.31 -4.24
CA THR A 132 8.28 14.53 -5.33
C THR A 132 9.68 14.07 -4.94
N TRP A 133 10.07 14.31 -3.69
CA TRP A 133 11.36 13.88 -3.17
C TRP A 133 11.43 12.35 -3.06
N LEU A 134 10.39 11.70 -2.53
CA LEU A 134 10.30 10.24 -2.43
C LEU A 134 10.41 9.56 -3.79
N ILE A 135 9.63 10.01 -4.78
CA ILE A 135 9.71 9.49 -6.15
C ILE A 135 11.14 9.60 -6.68
N ALA A 136 11.78 10.76 -6.53
CA ALA A 136 13.14 10.97 -7.00
C ALA A 136 14.18 10.09 -6.30
N GLN A 137 14.01 9.77 -5.01
CA GLN A 137 14.88 8.80 -4.32
C GLN A 137 14.70 7.39 -4.90
N PHE A 138 13.44 6.93 -5.00
CA PHE A 138 13.16 5.58 -5.46
C PHE A 138 13.57 5.36 -6.93
N GLU A 139 13.41 6.34 -7.80
CA GLU A 139 13.88 6.27 -9.19
C GLU A 139 15.41 6.19 -9.31
N ARG A 140 16.15 6.73 -8.33
CA ARG A 140 17.61 6.58 -8.23
C ARG A 140 18.06 5.26 -7.62
N GLY A 141 17.12 4.42 -7.17
CA GLY A 141 17.43 3.18 -6.46
C GLY A 141 17.75 3.38 -4.98
N GLU A 142 17.43 4.55 -4.42
CA GLU A 142 17.62 4.86 -3.00
C GLU A 142 16.39 4.42 -2.20
N TYR A 143 16.36 3.13 -1.85
CA TYR A 143 15.19 2.49 -1.26
C TYR A 143 15.19 2.54 0.27
N ILE A 144 14.70 3.65 0.83
CA ILE A 144 14.47 3.79 2.27
C ILE A 144 13.42 2.75 2.71
N GLY A 145 13.76 1.89 3.67
CA GLY A 145 12.90 0.78 4.12
C GLY A 145 13.27 -0.60 3.56
N LEU A 146 14.18 -0.68 2.58
CA LEU A 146 14.58 -1.95 1.98
C LEU A 146 15.11 -2.98 3.00
N PRO A 147 15.92 -2.60 4.02
CA PRO A 147 16.35 -3.55 5.03
C PRO A 147 15.18 -4.20 5.79
N PHE A 148 14.08 -3.47 6.03
CA PHE A 148 12.91 -4.01 6.69
C PHE A 148 12.19 -5.02 5.78
N LEU A 149 11.91 -4.65 4.52
CA LEU A 149 11.24 -5.55 3.58
C LEU A 149 12.04 -6.83 3.33
N GLN A 150 13.37 -6.73 3.26
CA GLN A 150 14.24 -7.89 3.17
C GLN A 150 14.23 -8.73 4.44
N TRP A 151 14.33 -8.12 5.61
CA TRP A 151 14.24 -8.83 6.90
C TRP A 151 12.89 -9.56 7.08
N ALA A 152 11.80 -8.95 6.60
CA ALA A 152 10.48 -9.55 6.57
C ALA A 152 10.34 -10.66 5.51
N GLY A 153 11.38 -10.93 4.71
CA GLY A 153 11.42 -11.98 3.70
C GLY A 153 10.59 -11.68 2.45
N LEU A 154 10.31 -10.40 2.18
CA LEU A 154 9.44 -9.97 1.08
C LEU A 154 10.22 -9.70 -0.21
N CYS A 155 11.46 -9.26 -0.12
CA CYS A 155 12.30 -8.94 -1.27
C CYS A 155 13.78 -9.20 -0.97
N PHE A 156 14.63 -9.00 -1.99
CA PHE A 156 16.07 -9.04 -1.84
C PHE A 156 16.69 -7.70 -2.26
N ASP A 157 17.69 -7.26 -1.52
CA ASP A 157 18.67 -6.28 -1.99
C ASP A 157 19.54 -6.89 -3.11
N PRO A 158 20.32 -6.09 -3.85
CA PRO A 158 21.14 -6.59 -4.96
C PRO A 158 22.12 -7.71 -4.57
N VAL A 159 22.69 -7.65 -3.36
CA VAL A 159 23.68 -8.62 -2.88
C VAL A 159 23.02 -9.96 -2.56
N GLN A 160 21.84 -9.93 -1.92
CA GLN A 160 21.08 -11.15 -1.62
C GLN A 160 20.46 -11.73 -2.89
N ALA A 161 19.97 -10.88 -3.80
CA ALA A 161 19.38 -11.32 -5.07
C ALA A 161 20.38 -12.15 -5.90
N GLU A 162 21.64 -11.69 -5.98
CA GLU A 162 22.72 -12.44 -6.65
C GLU A 162 22.94 -13.81 -6.01
N LYS A 163 23.04 -13.86 -4.67
CA LYS A 163 23.26 -15.12 -3.92
C LYS A 163 22.11 -16.11 -4.07
N GLN A 164 20.89 -15.60 -4.14
CA GLN A 164 19.66 -16.39 -4.24
C GLN A 164 19.26 -16.68 -5.69
N GLN A 165 20.04 -16.21 -6.68
CA GLN A 165 19.73 -16.30 -8.11
C GLN A 165 18.32 -15.78 -8.44
N ALA A 166 17.94 -14.67 -7.81
CA ALA A 166 16.63 -14.04 -7.91
C ALA A 166 16.78 -12.58 -8.39
N LEU A 167 15.65 -11.94 -8.68
CA LEU A 167 15.62 -10.50 -9.01
C LEU A 167 15.67 -9.66 -7.73
N ALA A 168 16.40 -8.55 -7.78
CA ALA A 168 16.45 -7.58 -6.69
C ALA A 168 15.20 -6.70 -6.65
N PHE A 169 14.98 -6.06 -5.50
CA PHE A 169 14.00 -4.98 -5.34
C PHE A 169 14.16 -3.94 -6.48
N PRO A 170 13.07 -3.48 -7.13
CA PRO A 170 11.66 -3.51 -6.69
C PRO A 170 10.88 -4.80 -6.96
N VAL A 171 11.53 -5.87 -7.46
CA VAL A 171 10.84 -7.15 -7.63
C VAL A 171 10.65 -7.82 -6.26
N MET A 172 9.38 -7.97 -5.86
CA MET A 172 8.99 -8.65 -4.63
C MET A 172 9.02 -10.17 -4.84
N GLN A 173 9.62 -10.89 -3.90
CA GLN A 173 9.57 -12.36 -3.83
C GLN A 173 8.25 -12.85 -3.23
N ARG A 174 7.74 -12.07 -2.27
CA ARG A 174 6.43 -12.23 -1.65
C ARG A 174 5.86 -10.86 -1.35
N TRP A 175 4.55 -10.74 -1.43
CA TRP A 175 3.86 -9.48 -1.20
C TRP A 175 3.35 -9.32 0.22
N VAL A 176 3.19 -10.41 0.99
CA VAL A 176 2.61 -10.38 2.34
C VAL A 176 3.52 -11.11 3.32
N ARG A 177 3.76 -10.47 4.46
CA ARG A 177 4.50 -11.05 5.58
C ARG A 177 3.64 -12.11 6.27
N THR A 178 4.24 -13.29 6.44
CA THR A 178 3.70 -14.39 7.24
C THR A 178 3.82 -14.07 8.71
#